data_AF-A0A7X1THB9-F1
#
_entry.id   AF-A0A7X1THB9-F1
#
_cell.length_a   1.000
_cell.length_b   1.000
_cell.length_c   1.000
_cell.angle_alpha   90.00
_cell.angle_beta   90.00
_cell.angle_gamma   90.00
#
_symmetry.space_group_name_H-M   'P 1'
#
loop_
_entity.id
_entity.type
_entity.pdbx_description
1 polymer ?
#
loop_
_entity_poly.entity_id
_entity_poly.type
_entity_poly.pdbx_seq_one_letter_code
_entity_poly.pdbx_strand_id
1 'polypeptide(L)'
;MNSDDIELMAYVDGALAARRRAEVERMFDDDPDATRRVAWLGASRLPYVQAFAHQRLPPVPASLANTIDVMAHTARRRTDFTAFVDGRESANDAFAGKRCGTTWNWRRWIALAWFGAALGIAFVAGASVCRLVLCLAHAAN
;
A
#
# COMPACT_ATOMS: atom_id res chain seq x y z
N MET A 1 -1.89 -4.86 -4.25
CA MET A 1 -0.92 -5.20 -3.21
C MET A 1 -1.71 -5.59 -1.98
N ASN A 2 -1.63 -6.85 -1.59
CA ASN A 2 -2.34 -7.39 -0.43
C ASN A 2 -1.48 -7.23 0.85
N SER A 3 -2.11 -7.26 2.02
CA SER A 3 -1.42 -7.29 3.32
C SER A 3 -0.43 -8.45 3.39
N ASP A 4 -0.79 -9.59 2.81
CA ASP A 4 0.06 -10.79 2.78
C ASP A 4 1.33 -10.57 1.96
N ASP A 5 1.25 -9.80 0.86
CA ASP A 5 2.43 -9.49 0.04
C ASP A 5 3.46 -8.67 0.82
N ILE A 6 3.01 -7.79 1.72
CA ILE A 6 3.89 -6.98 2.59
C ILE A 6 4.64 -7.90 3.56
N GLU A 7 3.95 -8.90 4.14
CA GLU A 7 4.56 -9.87 5.04
C GLU A 7 5.56 -10.77 4.30
N LEU A 8 5.24 -11.21 3.07
CA LEU A 8 6.16 -11.96 2.21
C LEU A 8 7.38 -11.14 1.78
N MET A 9 7.22 -9.84 1.52
CA MET A 9 8.34 -8.93 1.26
C MET A 9 9.26 -8.82 2.49
N ALA A 10 8.69 -8.63 3.68
CA ALA A 10 9.45 -8.59 4.93
C ALA A 10 10.15 -9.94 5.22
N TYR A 11 9.54 -11.06 4.84
CA TYR A 11 10.16 -12.39 4.91
C TYR A 11 11.40 -12.46 4.02
N VAL A 12 11.27 -12.07 2.75
CA VAL A 12 12.36 -12.07 1.76
C VAL A 12 13.51 -11.15 2.17
N ASP A 13 13.19 -9.97 2.69
CA ASP A 13 14.18 -9.01 3.19
C ASP A 13 14.83 -9.44 4.51
N GLY A 14 14.32 -10.49 5.15
CA GLY A 14 14.80 -10.98 6.44
C GLY A 14 14.43 -10.08 7.61
N ALA A 15 13.51 -9.12 7.41
CA ALA A 15 13.06 -8.15 8.41
C ALA A 15 12.04 -8.73 9.40
N LEU A 16 11.49 -9.93 9.15
CA LEU A 16 10.59 -10.60 10.09
C LEU A 16 11.31 -11.14 11.33
N ALA A 17 10.69 -10.94 12.49
CA ALA A 17 11.08 -11.59 13.73
C ALA A 17 10.96 -13.13 13.62
N ALA A 18 11.82 -13.86 14.34
CA ALA A 18 11.94 -15.32 14.22
C ALA A 18 10.60 -16.07 14.37
N ARG A 19 9.75 -15.64 15.30
CA ARG A 19 8.42 -16.24 15.50
C ARG A 19 7.52 -16.07 14.27
N ARG A 20 7.44 -14.84 13.72
CA ARG A 20 6.63 -14.56 12.53
C ARG A 20 7.17 -15.27 11.30
N ARG A 21 8.49 -15.35 11.17
CA ARG A 21 9.15 -16.12 10.11
C ARG A 21 8.69 -17.58 10.10
N ALA A 22 8.69 -18.23 11.26
CA ALA A 22 8.23 -19.62 11.37
C ALA A 22 6.73 -19.79 11.06
N GLU A 23 5.90 -18.80 11.38
CA GLU A 23 4.48 -18.78 11.00
C GLU A 23 4.31 -18.69 9.48
N VAL A 24 5.07 -17.82 8.82
CA VAL A 24 5.08 -17.69 7.34
C VAL A 24 5.62 -18.94 6.66
N GLU A 25 6.64 -19.58 7.21
CA GLU A 25 7.20 -20.82 6.65
C GLU A 25 6.20 -21.98 6.70
N ARG A 26 5.40 -22.09 7.76
CA ARG A 26 4.31 -23.07 7.82
C ARG A 26 3.24 -22.82 6.76
N MET A 27 2.97 -21.55 6.43
CA MET A 27 2.01 -21.21 5.38
C MET A 27 2.47 -21.71 4.00
N PHE A 28 3.78 -21.86 3.76
CA PHE A 28 4.28 -22.39 2.48
C PHE A 28 3.90 -23.85 2.24
N ASP A 29 3.70 -24.63 3.30
CA ASP A 29 3.25 -26.02 3.20
C ASP A 29 1.80 -26.11 2.71
N ASP A 30 0.98 -25.12 3.06
CA ASP A 30 -0.46 -25.08 2.73
C ASP A 30 -0.77 -24.23 1.47
N ASP A 31 0.05 -23.22 1.15
CA ASP A 31 -0.12 -22.30 0.02
C ASP A 31 1.09 -22.32 -0.94
N PRO A 32 1.03 -23.10 -2.04
CA PRO A 32 2.10 -23.13 -3.04
C PRO A 32 2.23 -21.81 -3.83
N ASP A 33 1.17 -20.99 -3.93
CA ASP A 33 1.25 -19.69 -4.59
C ASP A 33 2.05 -18.69 -3.75
N ALA A 34 1.97 -18.76 -2.41
CA ALA A 34 2.84 -17.98 -1.53
C ALA A 34 4.32 -18.29 -1.79
N THR A 35 4.67 -19.57 -1.94
CA THR A 35 6.04 -20.00 -2.27
C THR A 35 6.49 -19.42 -3.61
N ARG A 36 5.63 -19.44 -4.64
CA ARG A 36 5.93 -18.84 -5.94
C ARG A 36 6.13 -17.32 -5.85
N ARG A 37 5.30 -16.61 -5.08
CA ARG A 37 5.45 -15.17 -4.85
C ARG A 37 6.78 -14.85 -4.19
N VAL A 38 7.17 -15.59 -3.16
CA VAL A 38 8.49 -15.44 -2.50
C VAL A 38 9.64 -15.65 -3.47
N ALA A 39 9.54 -16.64 -4.36
CA ALA A 39 10.55 -16.86 -5.39
C ALA A 39 10.69 -15.66 -6.34
N TRP A 40 9.57 -15.07 -6.78
CA TRP A 40 9.60 -13.87 -7.63
C TRP A 40 10.13 -12.63 -6.92
N LEU A 41 9.74 -12.43 -5.66
CA LEU A 41 10.26 -11.35 -4.82
C LEU A 41 11.77 -11.51 -4.60
N GLY A 42 12.23 -12.74 -4.33
CA GLY A 42 13.64 -13.07 -4.21
C GLY A 42 14.42 -12.80 -5.49
N ALA A 43 13.88 -13.18 -6.65
CA ALA A 43 14.48 -12.92 -7.95
C ALA A 43 14.54 -11.42 -8.31
N SER A 44 13.63 -10.62 -7.74
CA SER A 44 13.59 -9.16 -7.93
C SER A 44 14.59 -8.41 -7.05
N ARG A 45 15.29 -9.10 -6.13
CA ARG A 45 16.30 -8.48 -5.28
C ARG A 45 17.52 -8.08 -6.11
N LEU A 46 17.86 -6.80 -6.02
CA LEU A 46 19.08 -6.27 -6.61
C LEU A 46 20.22 -6.32 -5.58
N PRO A 47 21.41 -6.84 -5.93
CA PRO A 47 22.54 -6.95 -5.02
C PRO A 47 23.24 -5.60 -4.84
N TYR A 48 22.56 -4.60 -4.28
CA TYR A 48 23.08 -3.23 -4.13
C TYR A 48 24.41 -3.19 -3.38
N VAL A 49 24.56 -3.95 -2.31
CA VAL A 49 25.82 -4.01 -1.54
C VAL A 49 27.00 -4.38 -2.45
N GLN A 50 26.81 -5.34 -3.33
CA GLN A 50 27.85 -5.80 -4.27
C GLN A 50 28.07 -4.78 -5.39
N ALA A 51 27.00 -4.14 -5.88
CA ALA A 51 27.07 -3.09 -6.88
C ALA A 51 27.93 -1.90 -6.42
N PHE A 52 27.88 -1.57 -5.13
CA PHE A 52 28.64 -0.47 -4.53
C PHE A 52 29.97 -0.90 -3.90
N ALA A 53 30.27 -2.20 -3.80
CA ALA A 53 31.46 -2.70 -3.11
C ALA A 53 32.79 -2.22 -3.71
N HIS A 54 32.82 -2.01 -5.02
CA HIS A 54 34.01 -1.54 -5.75
C HIS A 54 34.03 -0.03 -5.96
N GLN A 55 32.93 0.67 -5.62
CA GLN A 55 32.86 2.11 -5.79
C GLN A 55 33.62 2.80 -4.66
N ARG A 56 34.56 3.68 -5.02
CA ARG A 56 35.24 4.56 -4.05
C ARG A 56 34.31 5.68 -3.64
N LEU A 57 33.46 5.40 -2.65
CA LEU A 57 32.61 6.41 -2.01
C LEU A 57 33.42 7.16 -0.94
N PRO A 58 33.30 8.49 -0.85
CA PRO A 58 33.88 9.22 0.27
C PRO A 58 33.27 8.74 1.59
N PRO A 59 34.04 8.75 2.69
CA PRO A 59 33.49 8.39 4.00
C PRO A 59 32.37 9.35 4.39
N VAL A 60 31.42 8.87 5.18
CA VAL A 60 30.32 9.68 5.68
C VAL A 60 30.89 10.84 6.53
N PRO A 61 30.50 12.11 6.27
CA PRO A 61 30.99 13.24 7.05
C PRO A 61 30.58 13.13 8.53
N ALA A 62 31.52 13.43 9.44
CA ALA A 62 31.27 13.37 10.88
C ALA A 62 30.14 14.29 11.35
N SER A 63 29.96 15.44 10.68
CA SER A 63 28.85 16.38 10.94
C SER A 63 27.48 15.73 10.71
N LEU A 64 27.36 14.90 9.67
CA LEU A 64 26.13 14.19 9.37
C LEU A 64 25.87 13.07 10.38
N ALA A 65 26.89 12.29 10.72
CA ALA A 65 26.78 11.25 11.74
C ALA A 65 26.30 11.81 13.08
N ASN A 66 26.93 12.89 13.56
CA ASN A 66 26.52 13.57 14.80
C ASN A 66 25.08 14.10 14.73
N THR A 67 24.68 14.68 13.59
CA THR A 67 23.31 15.18 13.41
C THR A 67 22.29 14.05 13.51
N ILE A 68 22.56 12.91 12.86
CA ILE A 68 21.72 11.72 12.92
C ILE A 68 21.65 11.17 14.34
N ASP A 69 22.76 11.11 15.07
CA ASP A 69 22.78 10.64 16.45
C ASP A 69 21.95 11.53 17.37
N VAL A 70 22.04 12.86 17.22
CA VAL A 70 21.18 13.81 17.95
C VAL A 70 19.70 13.60 17.60
N MET A 71 19.37 13.44 16.32
CA MET A 71 18.00 13.15 15.89
C MET A 71 17.49 11.82 16.44
N ALA A 72 18.30 10.77 16.43
CA ALA A 72 17.95 9.46 16.96
C ALA A 72 17.74 9.51 18.49
N HIS A 73 18.61 10.21 19.22
CA HIS A 73 18.47 10.39 20.67
C HIS A 73 17.23 11.22 21.04
N THR A 74 16.96 12.30 20.32
CA THR A 74 15.76 13.12 20.56
C THR A 74 14.48 12.37 20.21
N ALA A 75 14.47 11.60 19.11
CA ALA A 75 13.37 10.73 18.75
C ALA A 75 13.09 9.69 19.85
N ARG A 76 14.12 8.96 20.32
CA ARG A 76 13.98 7.99 21.42
C ARG A 76 13.43 8.62 22.69
N ARG A 77 13.95 9.78 23.11
CA ARG A 77 13.42 10.50 24.29
C ARG A 77 11.98 10.94 24.11
N ARG A 78 11.60 11.36 22.90
CA ARG A 78 10.19 11.64 22.57
C ARG A 78 9.37 10.37 22.64
N THR A 79 9.84 9.24 22.11
CA THR A 79 9.16 7.95 22.20
C THR A 79 9.01 7.49 23.65
N ASP A 80 10.00 7.69 24.52
CA ASP A 80 9.91 7.34 25.94
C ASP A 80 8.89 8.24 26.67
N PHE A 81 8.89 9.54 26.36
CA PHE A 81 7.90 10.48 26.88
C PHE A 81 6.49 10.18 26.37
N THR A 82 6.32 9.87 25.08
CA THR A 82 5.03 9.50 24.50
C THR A 82 4.59 8.10 24.92
N ALA A 83 5.50 7.14 25.11
CA ALA A 83 5.18 5.80 25.62
C ALA A 83 4.80 5.82 27.11
N PHE A 84 5.34 6.78 27.87
CA PHE A 84 4.88 7.09 29.23
C PHE A 84 3.48 7.70 29.25
N VAL A 85 3.11 8.47 28.22
CA VAL A 85 1.81 9.17 28.13
C VAL A 85 0.72 8.36 27.41
N ASP A 86 1.07 7.53 26.43
CA ASP A 86 0.14 6.80 25.57
C ASP A 86 0.80 5.51 25.05
N GLY A 87 0.39 4.39 25.64
CA GLY A 87 0.92 3.09 25.27
C GLY A 87 0.49 2.69 23.85
N ARG A 88 1.44 2.69 22.91
CA ARG A 88 1.42 2.09 21.55
C ARG A 88 0.99 2.98 20.38
N GLU A 89 1.74 4.05 20.11
CA GLU A 89 1.73 4.66 18.78
C GLU A 89 3.16 4.92 18.33
N SER A 90 3.71 4.03 17.50
CA SER A 90 4.99 4.24 16.86
C SER A 90 4.78 5.04 15.57
N ALA A 91 5.65 6.01 15.30
CA ALA A 91 5.57 6.89 14.13
C ALA A 91 5.73 6.15 12.78
N ASN A 92 6.17 4.88 12.81
CA ASN A 92 6.30 4.01 11.64
C ASN A 92 5.28 2.86 11.62
N ASP A 93 4.30 2.86 12.53
CA ASP A 93 3.24 1.86 12.47
C ASP A 93 2.45 2.12 11.19
N ALA A 94 2.59 1.21 10.21
CA ALA A 94 1.70 1.16 9.07
C ALA A 94 0.27 1.20 9.62
N PHE A 95 -0.61 2.00 9.01
CA PHE A 95 -2.00 2.21 9.39
C PHE A 95 -2.78 0.87 9.46
N ALA A 96 -2.52 0.06 10.48
CA ALA A 96 -3.26 -1.12 10.84
C ALA A 96 -4.48 -0.59 11.57
N GLY A 97 -5.62 -0.64 10.87
CA GLY A 97 -6.81 0.14 11.17
C GLY A 97 -7.20 0.14 12.65
N LYS A 98 -7.14 1.33 13.27
CA LYS A 98 -7.96 1.67 14.43
C LYS A 98 -9.43 1.59 13.98
N ARG A 99 -10.08 0.45 14.22
CA ARG A 99 -11.53 0.41 14.38
C ARG A 99 -11.84 1.07 15.72
N CYS A 100 -12.16 2.36 15.70
CA CYS A 100 -13.06 2.95 16.69
C CYS A 100 -13.90 4.00 15.98
N GLY A 101 -15.22 3.78 15.99
CA GLY A 101 -16.17 4.58 15.27
C GLY A 101 -16.22 6.01 15.77
N THR A 102 -16.47 6.94 14.85
CA THR A 102 -17.38 8.09 15.04
C THR A 102 -17.69 8.68 13.66
N THR A 103 -19.00 8.75 13.39
CA THR A 103 -19.73 9.37 12.28
C THR A 103 -19.36 8.96 10.85
N TRP A 104 -19.93 7.82 10.44
CA TRP A 104 -20.20 7.50 9.03
C TRP A 104 -21.21 8.49 8.46
N ASN A 105 -20.77 9.35 7.54
CA ASN A 105 -21.56 10.41 6.94
C ASN A 105 -22.54 9.85 5.90
N TRP A 106 -23.57 9.13 6.35
CA TRP A 106 -24.67 8.60 5.52
C TRP A 106 -25.28 9.64 4.56
N ARG A 107 -25.29 10.93 4.94
CA ARG A 107 -25.80 12.04 4.12
C ARG A 107 -25.01 12.29 2.83
N ARG A 108 -23.75 11.86 2.71
CA ARG A 108 -22.96 12.02 1.46
C ARG A 108 -23.27 10.96 0.40
N TRP A 109 -23.79 9.79 0.79
CA TRP A 109 -24.11 8.71 -0.15
C TRP A 109 -25.44 8.92 -0.90
N ILE A 110 -26.39 9.64 -0.32
CA ILE A 110 -27.66 9.97 -1.00
C ILE A 110 -27.41 10.95 -2.15
N ALA A 111 -26.51 11.94 -1.98
CA ALA A 111 -26.21 12.90 -3.04
C ALA A 111 -25.52 12.27 -4.27
N LEU A 112 -24.70 11.23 -4.07
CA LEU A 112 -23.99 10.55 -5.17
C LEU A 112 -24.90 9.56 -5.93
N ALA A 113 -25.90 8.99 -5.27
CA ALA A 113 -26.88 8.10 -5.91
C ALA A 113 -27.80 8.86 -6.89
N TRP A 114 -28.15 10.13 -6.60
CA TRP A 114 -28.98 10.95 -7.50
C TRP A 114 -28.24 11.40 -8.76
N PHE A 115 -26.94 11.72 -8.68
CA PHE A 115 -26.14 12.11 -9.85
C PHE A 115 -25.89 10.93 -10.81
N GLY A 116 -25.74 9.70 -10.30
CA GLY A 116 -25.57 8.51 -11.14
C GLY A 116 -26.81 8.17 -11.99
N ALA A 117 -28.01 8.36 -11.44
CA ALA A 117 -29.26 8.10 -12.15
C ALA A 117 -29.51 9.10 -13.30
N ALA A 118 -29.13 10.38 -13.13
CA ALA A 118 -29.31 11.40 -14.16
C ALA A 118 -28.38 11.19 -15.38
N LEU A 119 -27.16 10.70 -15.16
CA LEU A 119 -26.20 10.48 -16.26
C LEU A 119 -26.58 9.28 -17.15
N GLY A 120 -27.20 8.24 -16.58
CA GLY A 120 -27.66 7.07 -17.34
C GLY A 120 -28.83 7.37 -18.30
N ILE A 121 -29.76 8.26 -17.91
CA ILE A 121 -30.94 8.59 -18.71
C ILE A 121 -30.56 9.37 -19.99
N ALA A 122 -29.54 10.24 -19.93
CA ALA A 122 -29.10 11.02 -21.09
C ALA A 122 -28.45 10.16 -22.20
N PHE A 123 -27.74 9.08 -21.84
CA PHE A 123 -27.05 8.23 -22.83
C PHE A 123 -28.03 7.32 -23.61
N VAL A 124 -29.10 6.85 -22.97
CA VAL A 124 -30.13 6.02 -23.62
C VAL A 124 -31.00 6.83 -24.61
N ALA A 125 -31.25 8.11 -24.33
CA ALA A 125 -31.95 9.00 -25.26
C ALA A 125 -31.10 9.35 -26.51
N GLY A 126 -29.77 9.46 -26.37
CA GLY A 126 -28.89 9.74 -27.50
C GLY A 126 -28.78 8.57 -28.51
N ALA A 127 -28.71 7.33 -28.01
CA ALA A 127 -28.55 6.16 -28.88
C ALA A 127 -29.81 5.82 -29.71
N SER A 128 -30.99 6.22 -29.25
CA SER A 128 -32.24 5.99 -29.96
C SER A 128 -32.46 6.97 -31.13
N VAL A 129 -31.95 8.20 -31.05
CA VAL A 129 -32.01 9.18 -32.15
C VAL A 129 -31.10 8.77 -33.32
N CYS A 130 -29.90 8.24 -33.06
CA CYS A 130 -29.02 7.75 -34.13
C CYS A 130 -29.60 6.55 -34.89
N ARG A 131 -30.39 5.70 -34.22
CA ARG A 131 -31.01 4.52 -34.86
C ARG A 131 -32.19 4.90 -35.76
N LEU A 132 -32.97 5.93 -35.40
CA LEU A 132 -34.08 6.43 -36.23
C LEU A 132 -33.60 7.10 -37.52
N VAL A 133 -32.51 7.88 -37.47
CA VAL A 133 -31.94 8.53 -38.66
C VAL A 133 -31.38 7.50 -39.64
N LEU A 134 -30.72 6.45 -39.15
CA LEU A 134 -30.20 5.38 -40.02
C LEU A 134 -31.32 4.51 -40.62
N CYS A 135 -32.42 4.26 -39.89
CA CYS A 135 -33.58 3.55 -40.44
C CYS A 135 -34.33 4.36 -41.52
N LEU A 136 -34.48 5.68 -41.34
CA LEU A 136 -35.09 6.55 -42.36
C LEU A 136 -34.22 6.70 -43.61
N ALA A 137 -32.90 6.76 -43.45
CA ALA A 137 -31.96 6.80 -44.58
C ALA A 137 -31.94 5.48 -45.39
N HIS A 138 -32.21 4.35 -44.75
CA HIS A 138 -32.25 3.05 -45.42
C HIS A 138 -33.59 2.75 -46.11
N ALA A 139 -34.68 3.40 -45.70
CA ALA A 139 -36.01 3.22 -46.30
C ALA A 139 -36.30 4.17 -47.49
N ALA A 140 -35.40 5.13 -47.77
CA ALA A 140 -35.56 6.13 -48.82
C ALA A 140 -34.70 5.85 -50.08
N ASN A 141 -34.07 4.67 -50.16
CA ASN A 141 -33.26 4.20 -51.29
C ASN A 141 -33.78 2.84 -51.76
#